data_AF-A0A2G3PVX2-F1
#
_entry.id   AF-A0A2G3PVX2-F1
#
_cell.length_a   1.000
_cell.length_b   1.000
_cell.length_c   1.000
_cell.angle_alpha   90.00
_cell.angle_beta   90.00
_cell.angle_gamma   90.00
#
_symmetry.space_group_name_H-M   'P 1'
#
loop_
_entity.id
_entity.type
_entity.pdbx_description
1 polymer ?
#
loop_
_entity_poly.entity_id
_entity_poly.type
_entity_poly.pdbx_seq_one_letter_code
_entity_poly.pdbx_strand_id
1 'polypeptide(L)'
;MSMYRALIIDDEKPVRIAISKLGAWRQLHIEPPEMTSNGKEGLCTMRELKPHLVFVDMNMPIMDGCSFLNVASKEFPTSQFIVISGYDDFLYTQHAIRYGVCDYLLKPIVAEELNAAIRHAILKINPHETFNTQVEHEAITSDEIITNIKNYIDSNYCTNIKITDFEEKYFFSVEYLTKLFRQKYGCTMYEYVVQLRMERAIELLAHAEIKIVDISERLGYTDNHYFSKVFRRYYGVSPSQYRAKYTCTF
;
A
#
# COMPACT_ATOMS: atom_id res chain seq x y z
N MET A 1 31.34 -12.54 2.23
CA MET A 1 30.22 -13.00 1.37
C MET A 1 30.11 -12.09 0.17
N SER A 2 29.91 -12.62 -1.03
CA SER A 2 29.43 -11.80 -2.16
C SER A 2 27.97 -11.43 -1.89
N MET A 3 27.57 -10.21 -2.22
CA MET A 3 26.17 -9.79 -2.12
C MET A 3 25.36 -10.34 -3.30
N TYR A 4 24.11 -10.70 -3.04
CA TYR A 4 23.11 -11.00 -4.07
C TYR A 4 22.67 -9.71 -4.76
N ARG A 5 22.11 -9.84 -5.96
CA ARG A 5 21.65 -8.72 -6.78
C ARG A 5 20.20 -8.94 -7.14
N ALA A 6 19.41 -7.88 -7.05
CA ALA A 6 17.98 -7.93 -7.32
C ALA A 6 17.59 -6.94 -8.41
N LEU A 7 16.54 -7.29 -9.17
CA LEU A 7 15.92 -6.43 -10.18
C LEU A 7 14.40 -6.41 -9.93
N ILE A 8 13.81 -5.22 -9.99
CA ILE A 8 12.36 -5.02 -9.92
C ILE A 8 11.87 -4.50 -11.27
N ILE A 9 10.85 -5.15 -11.83
CA ILE A 9 10.24 -4.81 -13.11
C ILE A 9 8.74 -4.63 -12.88
N ASP A 10 8.27 -3.39 -12.92
CA ASP A 10 6.86 -3.03 -12.74
C ASP A 10 6.67 -1.67 -13.40
N ASP A 11 5.59 -1.41 -14.12
CA ASP A 11 5.34 -0.11 -14.75
C ASP A 11 4.87 0.95 -13.74
N GLU A 12 4.25 0.51 -12.64
CA GLU A 12 3.82 1.35 -11.53
C GLU A 12 5.01 1.74 -10.63
N LYS A 13 5.47 2.99 -10.78
CA LYS A 13 6.52 3.58 -9.92
C LYS A 13 6.25 3.42 -8.42
N PRO A 14 5.01 3.59 -7.90
CA PRO A 14 4.72 3.38 -6.48
C PRO A 14 5.01 1.97 -5.99
N VAL A 15 4.74 0.94 -6.81
CA VAL A 15 4.98 -0.46 -6.44
C VAL A 15 6.49 -0.74 -6.37
N ARG A 16 7.27 -0.24 -7.33
CA ARG A 16 8.74 -0.37 -7.30
C ARG A 16 9.34 0.25 -6.04
N ILE A 17 8.88 1.45 -5.67
CA ILE A 17 9.31 2.13 -4.45
C ILE A 17 8.90 1.33 -3.21
N ALA A 18 7.68 0.79 -3.19
CA ALA A 18 7.21 -0.01 -2.07
C ALA A 18 8.09 -1.24 -1.84
N ILE A 19 8.34 -2.04 -2.88
CA ILE A 19 9.20 -3.23 -2.79
C ILE A 19 10.62 -2.84 -2.34
N SER A 20 11.20 -1.81 -2.96
CA SER A 20 12.53 -1.32 -2.61
C SER A 20 12.65 -0.88 -1.15
N LYS A 21 11.56 -0.47 -0.50
CA LYS A 21 11.57 -0.03 0.91
C LYS A 21 11.22 -1.11 1.91
N LEU A 22 10.27 -1.97 1.55
CA LEU A 22 9.78 -3.02 2.43
C LEU A 22 10.75 -4.21 2.49
N GLY A 23 11.60 -4.40 1.47
CA GLY A 23 12.59 -5.47 1.44
C GLY A 23 13.74 -5.25 2.43
N ALA A 24 14.06 -6.29 3.20
CA ALA A 24 15.18 -6.34 4.13
C ALA A 24 16.51 -6.64 3.39
N TRP A 25 16.81 -5.86 2.34
CA TRP A 25 17.88 -6.15 1.38
C TRP A 25 19.23 -6.36 2.06
N ARG A 26 19.65 -5.41 2.91
CA ARG A 26 20.96 -5.45 3.57
C ARG A 26 21.08 -6.62 4.53
N GLN A 27 20.02 -6.94 5.27
CA GLN A 27 19.98 -8.07 6.21
C GLN A 27 20.03 -9.42 5.49
N LEU A 28 19.51 -9.48 4.26
CA LEU A 28 19.50 -10.65 3.40
C LEU A 28 20.70 -10.68 2.43
N HIS A 29 21.72 -9.85 2.67
CA HIS A 29 22.93 -9.72 1.85
C HIS A 29 22.65 -9.41 0.37
N ILE A 30 21.59 -8.66 0.08
CA ILE A 30 21.20 -8.23 -1.26
C ILE A 30 21.55 -6.74 -1.44
N GLU A 31 22.14 -6.41 -2.58
CA GLU A 31 22.33 -5.01 -2.99
C GLU A 31 20.97 -4.32 -3.19
N PRO A 32 20.88 -2.99 -3.01
CA PRO A 32 19.68 -2.25 -3.35
C PRO A 32 19.23 -2.60 -4.78
N PRO A 33 17.95 -2.94 -4.98
CA PRO A 33 17.48 -3.46 -6.26
C PRO A 33 17.53 -2.39 -7.34
N GLU A 34 17.96 -2.79 -8.53
CA GLU A 34 17.73 -1.99 -9.74
C GLU A 34 16.25 -2.03 -10.12
N MET A 35 15.77 -0.98 -10.78
CA MET A 35 14.35 -0.80 -11.08
C MET A 35 14.14 -0.46 -12.56
N THR A 36 13.27 -1.20 -13.24
CA THR A 36 12.89 -0.99 -14.64
C THR A 36 11.36 -0.96 -14.80
N SER A 37 10.88 -0.43 -15.92
CA SER A 37 9.46 -0.13 -16.12
C SER A 37 8.70 -1.12 -17.01
N ASN A 38 9.42 -2.03 -17.70
CA ASN A 38 8.83 -2.99 -18.63
C ASN A 38 9.77 -4.18 -18.87
N GLY A 39 9.23 -5.29 -19.38
CA GLY A 39 10.01 -6.51 -19.60
C GLY A 39 11.19 -6.36 -20.57
N LYS A 40 11.12 -5.44 -21.55
CA LYS A 40 12.20 -5.26 -22.54
C LYS A 40 13.41 -4.61 -21.89
N GLU A 41 13.20 -3.53 -21.13
CA GLU A 41 14.24 -2.92 -20.29
C GLU A 41 14.78 -3.93 -19.28
N GLY A 42 13.88 -4.67 -18.62
CA GLY A 42 14.25 -5.72 -17.66
C GLY A 42 15.22 -6.75 -18.25
N LEU A 43 14.97 -7.26 -19.47
CA LEU A 43 15.88 -8.20 -20.13
C LEU A 43 17.26 -7.59 -20.45
N CYS A 44 17.31 -6.33 -20.89
CA CYS A 44 18.57 -5.63 -21.11
C CYS A 44 19.36 -5.53 -19.80
N THR A 45 18.71 -5.07 -18.74
CA THR A 45 19.32 -4.97 -17.41
C THR A 45 19.76 -6.34 -16.89
N MET A 46 18.99 -7.41 -17.11
CA MET A 46 19.41 -8.76 -16.71
C MET A 46 20.71 -9.23 -17.37
N ARG A 47 20.93 -8.89 -18.65
CA ARG A 47 22.16 -9.28 -19.37
C ARG A 47 23.41 -8.60 -18.80
N GLU A 48 23.25 -7.37 -18.31
CA GLU A 48 24.33 -6.59 -17.70
C GLU A 48 24.51 -6.95 -16.22
N LEU A 49 23.44 -6.86 -15.44
CA LEU A 49 23.41 -7.02 -14.00
C LEU A 49 23.51 -8.49 -13.58
N LYS A 50 23.04 -9.45 -14.38
CA LYS A 50 22.90 -10.87 -14.01
C LYS A 50 22.36 -11.04 -12.57
N PRO A 51 21.13 -10.57 -12.29
CA PRO A 51 20.56 -10.58 -10.96
C PRO A 51 20.24 -12.02 -10.53
N HIS A 52 20.36 -12.27 -9.23
CA HIS A 52 20.00 -13.54 -8.62
C HIS A 52 18.49 -13.60 -8.34
N LEU A 53 17.88 -12.45 -8.04
CA LEU A 53 16.47 -12.31 -7.72
C LEU A 53 15.81 -11.30 -8.66
N VAL A 54 14.65 -11.66 -9.22
CA VAL A 54 13.90 -10.77 -10.11
C VAL A 54 12.44 -10.72 -9.67
N PHE A 55 11.94 -9.53 -9.44
CA PHE A 55 10.52 -9.26 -9.26
C PHE A 55 9.93 -8.77 -10.58
N VAL A 56 8.80 -9.34 -10.98
CA VAL A 56 8.18 -8.99 -12.27
C VAL A 56 6.67 -8.88 -12.15
N ASP A 57 6.14 -7.73 -12.55
CA ASP A 57 4.70 -7.53 -12.75
C ASP A 57 4.20 -8.27 -14.00
N MET A 58 2.98 -8.80 -13.94
CA MET A 58 2.43 -9.55 -15.07
C MET A 58 1.92 -8.68 -16.21
N ASN A 59 1.45 -7.46 -15.91
CA ASN A 59 0.74 -6.63 -16.87
C ASN A 59 1.46 -5.28 -17.05
N MET A 60 2.49 -5.29 -17.88
CA MET A 60 3.29 -4.11 -18.21
C MET A 60 3.19 -3.80 -19.71
N PRO A 61 3.32 -2.52 -20.11
CA PRO A 61 3.40 -2.13 -21.52
C PRO A 61 4.70 -2.64 -22.15
N ILE A 62 4.75 -2.64 -23.50
CA ILE A 62 5.90 -3.02 -24.34
C ILE A 62 6.23 -4.52 -24.30
N MET A 63 6.40 -5.10 -23.11
CA MET A 63 6.60 -6.53 -22.89
C MET A 63 6.03 -6.91 -21.53
N ASP A 64 5.01 -7.77 -21.55
CA ASP A 64 4.34 -8.26 -20.35
C ASP A 64 5.18 -9.30 -19.59
N GLY A 65 4.77 -9.63 -18.36
CA GLY A 65 5.50 -10.56 -17.51
C GLY A 65 5.56 -11.98 -18.10
N CYS A 66 4.53 -12.41 -18.82
CA CYS A 66 4.50 -13.71 -19.51
C CYS A 66 5.58 -13.81 -20.60
N SER A 67 5.66 -12.81 -21.47
CA SER A 67 6.63 -12.74 -22.57
C SER A 67 8.05 -12.60 -22.01
N PHE A 68 8.21 -11.80 -20.96
CA PHE A 68 9.46 -11.65 -20.23
C PHE A 68 9.92 -13.01 -19.66
N LEU A 69 9.09 -13.70 -18.88
CA LEU A 69 9.43 -14.97 -18.22
C LEU A 69 9.78 -16.07 -19.23
N ASN A 70 9.09 -16.12 -20.37
CA ASN A 70 9.36 -17.10 -21.43
C ASN A 70 10.78 -16.98 -22.03
N VAL A 71 11.36 -15.78 -22.01
CA VAL A 71 12.74 -15.51 -22.46
C VAL A 71 13.70 -15.63 -21.29
N ALA A 72 13.43 -14.92 -20.19
CA ALA A 72 14.32 -14.78 -19.05
C ALA A 72 14.59 -16.13 -18.35
N SER A 73 13.58 -16.98 -18.17
CA SER A 73 13.76 -18.29 -17.52
C SER A 73 14.70 -19.24 -18.28
N LYS A 74 14.81 -19.07 -19.61
CA LYS A 74 15.71 -19.86 -20.46
C LYS A 74 17.11 -19.28 -20.51
N GLU A 75 17.22 -17.95 -20.60
CA GLU A 75 18.51 -17.24 -20.69
C GLU A 75 19.22 -17.16 -19.33
N PHE A 76 18.46 -17.15 -18.23
CA PHE A 76 18.95 -17.00 -16.85
C PHE A 76 18.36 -18.09 -15.91
N PRO A 77 18.69 -19.37 -16.11
CA PRO A 77 18.09 -20.48 -15.37
C PRO A 77 18.46 -20.50 -13.87
N THR A 78 19.48 -19.77 -13.46
CA THR A 78 19.92 -19.67 -12.05
C THR A 78 19.19 -18.57 -11.28
N SER A 79 18.59 -17.60 -11.99
CA SER A 79 17.85 -16.50 -11.37
C SER A 79 16.52 -17.00 -10.81
N GLN A 80 16.16 -16.53 -9.63
CA GLN A 80 14.85 -16.78 -9.03
C GLN A 80 13.90 -15.65 -9.39
N PHE A 81 12.73 -16.00 -9.88
CA PHE A 81 11.69 -15.05 -10.30
C PHE A 81 10.56 -15.05 -9.27
N ILE A 82 10.16 -13.87 -8.80
CA ILE A 82 8.98 -13.66 -7.98
C ILE A 82 8.00 -12.83 -8.79
N VAL A 83 6.80 -13.35 -8.99
CA VAL A 83 5.77 -12.63 -9.74
C VAL A 83 5.02 -11.68 -8.82
N ILE A 84 4.74 -10.47 -9.30
CA ILE A 84 3.84 -9.53 -8.66
C ILE A 84 2.54 -9.49 -9.47
N SER A 85 1.39 -9.62 -8.80
CA SER A 85 0.10 -9.71 -9.48
C SER A 85 -1.00 -8.90 -8.78
N GLY A 86 -1.98 -8.47 -9.56
CA GLY A 86 -3.20 -7.84 -9.04
C GLY A 86 -4.19 -8.86 -8.46
N TYR A 87 -5.31 -8.37 -7.93
CA TYR A 87 -6.30 -9.18 -7.21
C TYR A 87 -7.10 -10.16 -8.12
N ASP A 88 -7.05 -9.98 -9.45
CA ASP A 88 -7.90 -10.69 -10.42
C ASP A 88 -7.13 -11.67 -11.34
N ASP A 89 -5.86 -11.97 -11.04
CA ASP A 89 -4.95 -12.64 -11.99
C ASP A 89 -4.84 -14.17 -11.82
N PHE A 90 -5.96 -14.85 -11.52
CA PHE A 90 -6.01 -16.32 -11.39
C PHE A 90 -5.48 -17.05 -12.66
N LEU A 91 -5.66 -16.45 -13.84
CA LEU A 91 -5.14 -16.97 -15.12
C LEU A 91 -3.60 -16.98 -15.16
N TYR A 92 -2.95 -16.01 -14.52
CA TYR A 92 -1.51 -15.84 -14.62
C TYR A 92 -0.74 -16.77 -13.68
N THR A 93 -1.34 -17.22 -12.58
CA THR A 93 -0.73 -18.19 -11.65
C THR A 93 -0.35 -19.49 -12.37
N GLN A 94 -1.23 -19.99 -13.27
CA GLN A 94 -0.94 -21.22 -14.02
C GLN A 94 0.25 -21.05 -14.98
N HIS A 95 0.37 -19.89 -15.63
CA HIS A 95 1.47 -19.60 -16.53
C HIS A 95 2.79 -19.39 -15.78
N ALA A 96 2.77 -18.66 -14.67
CA ALA A 96 3.95 -18.42 -13.85
C ALA A 96 4.56 -19.73 -13.31
N ILE A 97 3.72 -20.66 -12.83
CA ILE A 97 4.17 -21.98 -12.37
C ILE A 97 4.90 -22.75 -13.48
N ARG A 98 4.45 -22.65 -14.75
CA ARG A 98 5.11 -23.32 -15.88
C ARG A 98 6.52 -22.82 -16.16
N TYR A 99 6.83 -21.58 -15.81
CA TYR A 99 8.17 -21.00 -15.96
C TYR A 99 9.06 -21.21 -14.74
N GLY A 100 8.61 -21.97 -13.74
CA GLY A 100 9.40 -22.30 -12.56
C GLY A 100 9.65 -21.11 -11.64
N VAL A 101 8.71 -20.15 -11.59
CA VAL A 101 8.80 -19.01 -10.66
C VAL A 101 8.92 -19.52 -9.23
N CYS A 102 9.69 -18.81 -8.42
CA CYS A 102 9.94 -19.19 -7.05
C CYS A 102 8.72 -18.98 -6.16
N ASP A 103 8.08 -17.83 -6.32
CA ASP A 103 6.98 -17.38 -5.47
C ASP A 103 6.11 -16.34 -6.20
N TYR A 104 5.00 -15.95 -5.57
CA TYR A 104 4.12 -14.89 -6.05
C TYR A 104 3.71 -13.93 -4.93
N LEU A 105 3.56 -12.65 -5.25
CA LEU A 105 3.15 -11.59 -4.34
C LEU A 105 1.92 -10.88 -4.90
N LEU A 106 0.96 -10.57 -4.02
CA LEU A 106 -0.24 -9.82 -4.37
C LEU A 106 -0.05 -8.34 -4.10
N LYS A 107 -0.56 -7.49 -5.00
CA LYS A 107 -0.70 -6.05 -4.76
C LYS A 107 -1.92 -5.80 -3.87
N PRO A 108 -1.82 -5.03 -2.76
CA PRO A 108 -0.66 -4.25 -2.32
C PRO A 108 0.39 -5.09 -1.58
N ILE A 109 1.67 -4.75 -1.77
CA ILE A 109 2.81 -5.52 -1.23
C ILE A 109 2.90 -5.40 0.29
N VAL A 110 2.77 -6.54 0.97
CA VAL A 110 2.94 -6.65 2.41
C VAL A 110 4.40 -6.97 2.73
N ALA A 111 4.98 -6.30 3.72
CA ALA A 111 6.40 -6.43 4.07
C ALA A 111 6.76 -7.86 4.46
N GLU A 112 5.91 -8.49 5.28
CA GLU A 112 6.09 -9.85 5.77
C GLU A 112 6.08 -10.86 4.63
N GLU A 113 5.11 -10.74 3.71
CA GLU A 113 4.98 -11.60 2.53
C GLU A 113 6.18 -11.42 1.58
N LEU A 114 6.56 -10.17 1.30
CA LEU A 114 7.72 -9.84 0.48
C LEU A 114 9.01 -10.47 1.05
N ASN A 115 9.28 -10.28 2.34
CA ASN A 115 10.49 -10.78 2.97
C ASN A 115 10.47 -12.30 3.14
N ALA A 116 9.30 -12.92 3.30
CA ALA A 116 9.17 -14.37 3.24
C ALA A 116 9.54 -14.91 1.84
N ALA A 117 9.02 -14.29 0.78
CA ALA A 117 9.31 -14.67 -0.61
C ALA A 117 10.79 -14.47 -0.96
N ILE A 118 11.42 -13.37 -0.51
CA ILE A 118 12.87 -13.16 -0.67
C ILE A 118 13.66 -14.27 0.01
N ARG A 119 13.35 -14.58 1.28
CA ARG A 119 14.05 -15.64 2.04
C ARG A 119 13.93 -16.99 1.32
N HIS A 120 12.74 -17.33 0.83
CA HIS A 120 12.52 -18.56 0.06
C HIS A 120 13.36 -18.59 -1.22
N ALA A 121 13.40 -17.51 -2.00
CA ALA A 121 14.23 -17.41 -3.20
C ALA A 121 15.73 -17.56 -2.91
N ILE A 122 16.21 -16.90 -1.84
CA ILE A 122 17.62 -16.99 -1.46
C ILE A 122 17.98 -18.41 -1.00
N LEU A 123 17.12 -19.10 -0.26
CA LEU A 123 17.34 -20.51 0.12
C LEU A 123 17.38 -21.46 -1.09
N LYS A 124 16.64 -21.15 -2.17
CA LYS A 124 16.76 -21.90 -3.43
C LYS A 124 18.09 -21.65 -4.13
N ILE A 125 18.64 -20.43 -4.04
CA ILE A 125 19.95 -20.07 -4.61
C ILE A 125 21.07 -20.71 -3.78
N ASN A 126 20.97 -20.62 -2.46
CA ASN A 126 21.94 -21.14 -1.51
C ASN A 126 21.23 -21.78 -0.29
N PRO A 127 21.06 -23.11 -0.27
CA PRO A 127 20.38 -23.82 0.81
C PRO A 127 21.05 -23.72 2.19
N HIS A 128 22.32 -23.30 2.23
CA HIS A 128 23.08 -23.14 3.47
C HIS A 128 23.08 -21.69 3.99
N GLU A 129 22.36 -20.77 3.33
CA GLU A 129 22.24 -19.39 3.80
C GLU A 129 21.53 -19.35 5.16
N THR A 130 22.19 -18.76 6.16
CA THR A 130 21.61 -18.52 7.48
C THR A 130 21.22 -17.07 7.62
N PHE A 131 19.93 -16.82 7.89
CA PHE A 131 19.42 -15.51 8.21
C PHE A 131 19.36 -15.34 9.73
N ASN A 132 19.85 -14.20 10.24
CA ASN A 132 19.60 -13.84 11.64
C ASN A 132 18.10 -13.54 11.81
N THR A 133 17.36 -14.48 12.42
CA THR A 133 15.91 -14.35 12.68
C THR A 133 15.58 -13.21 13.66
N GLN A 134 16.59 -12.64 14.33
CA GLN A 134 16.40 -11.67 15.43
C GLN A 134 16.18 -10.20 14.97
N VAL A 135 16.12 -9.90 13.67
CA VAL A 135 16.09 -8.52 13.14
C VAL A 135 14.76 -8.17 12.44
N GLU A 136 13.65 -8.79 12.86
CA GLU A 136 12.32 -8.52 12.29
C GLU A 136 11.71 -7.16 12.70
N HIS A 137 12.45 -6.29 13.42
CA HIS A 137 11.86 -5.15 14.13
C HIS A 137 12.21 -3.72 13.64
N GLU A 138 12.97 -3.54 12.55
CA GLU A 138 13.35 -2.16 12.13
C GLU A 138 12.56 -1.58 10.95
N ALA A 139 11.84 -2.38 10.17
CA ALA A 139 11.01 -1.87 9.08
C ALA A 139 9.55 -1.75 9.54
N ILE A 140 9.02 -0.53 9.61
CA ILE A 140 7.59 -0.29 9.87
C ILE A 140 6.79 -1.02 8.81
N THR A 141 5.91 -1.92 9.24
CA THR A 141 5.12 -2.77 8.33
C THR A 141 4.03 -1.96 7.65
N SER A 142 3.53 -2.41 6.49
CA SER A 142 2.41 -1.75 5.82
C SER A 142 1.19 -1.66 6.73
N ASP A 143 0.95 -2.69 7.55
CA ASP A 143 -0.14 -2.71 8.53
C ASP A 143 0.06 -1.66 9.64
N GLU A 144 1.28 -1.51 10.13
CA GLU A 144 1.63 -0.50 11.13
C GLU A 144 1.52 0.92 10.55
N ILE A 145 1.94 1.15 9.30
CA ILE A 145 1.75 2.43 8.60
C ILE A 145 0.27 2.81 8.56
N ILE A 146 -0.59 1.90 8.14
CA ILE A 146 -2.04 2.15 8.02
C ILE A 146 -2.68 2.38 9.39
N THR A 147 -2.22 1.67 10.42
CA THR A 147 -2.63 1.89 11.80
C THR A 147 -2.20 3.27 12.30
N ASN A 148 -0.98 3.69 11.99
CA ASN A 148 -0.46 5.00 12.34
C ASN A 148 -1.21 6.14 11.62
N ILE A 149 -1.59 5.94 10.35
CA ILE A 149 -2.44 6.88 9.61
C ILE A 149 -3.80 6.99 10.28
N LYS A 150 -4.44 5.87 10.64
CA LYS A 150 -5.72 5.88 11.38
C LYS A 150 -5.61 6.65 12.70
N ASN A 151 -4.60 6.33 13.52
CA ASN A 151 -4.40 6.97 14.82
C ASN A 151 -4.14 8.49 14.68
N TYR A 152 -3.41 8.87 13.63
CA TYR A 152 -3.23 10.28 13.30
C TYR A 152 -4.55 10.95 12.94
N ILE A 153 -5.37 10.33 12.08
CA ILE A 153 -6.70 10.85 11.73
C ILE A 153 -7.57 10.97 12.98
N ASP A 154 -7.63 9.93 13.82
CA ASP A 154 -8.44 9.93 15.04
C ASP A 154 -8.08 11.09 15.98
N SER A 155 -6.80 11.47 16.03
CA SER A 155 -6.29 12.54 16.90
C SER A 155 -6.38 13.92 16.28
N ASN A 156 -6.49 14.03 14.95
CA ASN A 156 -6.36 15.29 14.20
C ASN A 156 -7.55 15.58 13.27
N TYR A 157 -8.64 14.81 13.33
CA TYR A 157 -9.78 14.94 12.42
C TYR A 157 -10.38 16.35 12.36
N CYS A 158 -10.28 17.12 13.45
CA CYS A 158 -10.76 18.51 13.54
C CYS A 158 -9.86 19.54 12.83
N THR A 159 -8.77 19.11 12.21
CA THR A 159 -7.83 19.97 11.48
C THR A 159 -7.90 19.70 9.97
N ASN A 160 -7.21 20.53 9.18
CA ASN A 160 -7.11 20.31 7.74
C ASN A 160 -6.08 19.22 7.42
N ILE A 161 -6.52 17.96 7.39
CA ILE A 161 -5.69 16.82 7.02
C ILE A 161 -5.53 16.77 5.50
N LYS A 162 -4.30 16.90 5.00
CA LYS A 162 -4.00 16.62 3.60
C LYS A 162 -3.49 15.20 3.47
N ILE A 163 -4.15 14.39 2.65
CA ILE A 163 -3.77 12.98 2.44
C ILE A 163 -2.36 12.87 1.83
N THR A 164 -1.94 13.87 1.05
CA THR A 164 -0.58 13.98 0.49
C THR A 164 0.52 14.05 1.54
N ASP A 165 0.21 14.53 2.75
CA ASP A 165 1.21 14.61 3.84
C ASP A 165 1.64 13.19 4.26
N PHE A 166 0.80 12.18 4.06
CA PHE A 166 1.16 10.78 4.29
C PHE A 166 2.09 10.23 3.22
N GLU A 167 2.05 10.76 2.00
CA GLU A 167 3.04 10.42 0.98
C GLU A 167 4.42 10.92 1.37
N GLU A 168 4.53 12.16 1.83
CA GLU A 168 5.83 12.69 2.25
C GLU A 168 6.37 11.95 3.48
N LYS A 169 5.49 11.64 4.43
CA LYS A 169 5.85 10.99 5.69
C LYS A 169 6.27 9.54 5.52
N TYR A 170 5.52 8.76 4.75
CA TYR A 170 5.74 7.32 4.59
C TYR A 170 6.40 6.98 3.26
N PHE A 171 6.52 7.95 2.36
CA PHE A 171 7.08 7.82 1.01
C PHE A 171 6.44 6.71 0.16
N PHE A 172 5.14 6.50 0.36
CA PHE A 172 4.26 5.71 -0.49
C PHE A 172 3.25 6.65 -1.14
N SER A 173 2.85 6.38 -2.39
CA SER A 173 1.79 7.17 -3.05
C SER A 173 0.45 7.11 -2.28
N VAL A 174 -0.37 8.14 -2.40
CA VAL A 174 -1.72 8.23 -1.84
C VAL A 174 -2.57 7.08 -2.37
N GLU A 175 -2.44 6.70 -3.65
CA GLU A 175 -3.20 5.62 -4.26
C GLU A 175 -2.94 4.29 -3.52
N TYR A 176 -1.67 3.98 -3.30
CA TYR A 176 -1.24 2.80 -2.55
C TYR A 176 -1.74 2.80 -1.10
N LEU A 177 -1.53 3.91 -0.38
CA LEU A 177 -2.01 4.06 1.00
C LEU A 177 -3.53 3.97 1.09
N THR A 178 -4.25 4.51 0.10
CA THR A 178 -5.72 4.47 0.03
C THR A 178 -6.21 3.05 -0.20
N LYS A 179 -5.57 2.29 -1.09
CA LYS A 179 -5.88 0.88 -1.34
C LYS A 179 -5.70 0.05 -0.07
N LEU A 180 -4.56 0.20 0.60
CA LEU A 180 -4.27 -0.47 1.87
C LEU A 180 -5.25 -0.09 2.99
N PHE A 181 -5.55 1.20 3.14
CA PHE A 181 -6.48 1.69 4.16
C PHE A 181 -7.90 1.13 3.91
N ARG A 182 -8.35 1.08 2.65
CA ARG A 182 -9.64 0.50 2.28
C ARG A 182 -9.70 -1.00 2.50
N GLN A 183 -8.63 -1.73 2.21
CA GLN A 183 -8.56 -3.17 2.49
C GLN A 183 -8.70 -3.46 3.99
N LYS A 184 -8.13 -2.61 4.87
CA LYS A 184 -8.17 -2.79 6.32
C LYS A 184 -9.46 -2.26 6.99
N TYR A 185 -9.92 -1.07 6.61
CA TYR A 185 -11.03 -0.37 7.28
C TYR A 185 -12.30 -0.22 6.44
N GLY A 186 -12.33 -0.78 5.23
CA GLY A 186 -13.51 -0.80 4.35
C GLY A 186 -13.83 0.53 3.64
N CYS A 187 -13.04 1.58 3.86
CA CYS A 187 -13.25 2.91 3.28
C CYS A 187 -11.92 3.59 2.96
N THR A 188 -11.93 4.67 2.17
CA THR A 188 -10.73 5.50 1.96
C THR A 188 -10.41 6.34 3.20
N MET A 189 -9.17 6.84 3.29
CA MET A 189 -8.77 7.77 4.35
C MET A 189 -9.66 9.02 4.41
N TYR A 190 -10.07 9.57 3.25
CA TYR A 190 -10.97 10.72 3.19
C TYR A 190 -12.38 10.38 3.70
N GLU A 191 -12.95 9.25 3.26
CA GLU A 191 -14.25 8.77 3.73
C GLU A 191 -14.24 8.56 5.25
N TYR A 192 -13.16 8.01 5.80
CA TYR A 192 -12.98 7.81 7.23
C TYR A 192 -12.95 9.14 8.02
N VAL A 193 -12.22 10.16 7.54
CA VAL A 193 -12.22 11.51 8.14
C VAL A 193 -13.64 12.08 8.18
N VAL A 194 -14.38 11.97 7.06
CA VAL A 194 -15.75 12.47 6.97
C VAL A 194 -16.67 11.71 7.94
N GLN A 195 -16.60 10.39 7.97
CA GLN A 195 -17.38 9.56 8.88
C GLN A 195 -17.12 9.95 10.34
N LEU A 196 -15.86 10.01 10.77
CA LEU A 196 -15.50 10.38 12.14
C LEU A 196 -16.02 11.77 12.50
N ARG A 197 -15.92 12.76 11.60
CA ARG A 197 -16.51 14.09 11.80
C ARG A 197 -18.03 14.04 11.93
N MET A 198 -18.71 13.21 11.15
CA MET A 198 -20.18 13.08 11.21
C MET A 198 -20.65 12.39 12.50
N GLU A 199 -19.90 11.41 12.99
CA GLU A 199 -20.18 10.76 14.28
C GLU A 199 -20.04 11.78 15.43
N ARG A 200 -18.94 12.54 15.44
CA ARG A 200 -18.72 13.63 16.41
C ARG A 200 -19.73 14.78 16.28
N ALA A 201 -20.22 15.04 15.07
CA ALA A 201 -21.26 16.03 14.84
C ALA A 201 -22.56 15.67 15.57
N ILE A 202 -22.97 14.40 15.58
CA ILE A 202 -24.16 13.95 16.30
C ILE A 202 -23.97 14.16 17.81
N GLU A 203 -22.82 13.77 18.36
CA GLU A 203 -22.50 13.96 19.78
C GLU A 203 -22.62 15.44 20.17
N LEU A 204 -22.05 16.34 19.37
CA LEU A 204 -22.11 17.79 19.63
C LEU A 204 -23.51 18.38 19.40
N LEU A 205 -24.31 17.84 18.48
CA LEU A 205 -25.67 18.32 18.22
C LEU A 205 -26.65 18.00 19.35
N ALA A 206 -26.33 17.04 20.22
CA ALA A 206 -27.11 16.76 21.43
C ALA A 206 -27.06 17.91 22.45
N HIS A 207 -26.04 18.78 22.34
CA HIS A 207 -25.84 19.95 23.19
C HIS A 207 -26.47 21.20 22.53
N ALA A 208 -27.68 21.56 22.96
CA ALA A 208 -28.48 22.63 22.35
C ALA A 208 -27.81 24.01 22.43
N GLU A 209 -26.97 24.22 23.44
CA GLU A 209 -26.22 25.44 23.71
C GLU A 209 -25.11 25.72 22.70
N ILE A 210 -24.58 24.69 22.03
CA ILE A 210 -23.50 24.84 21.06
C ILE A 210 -24.12 25.27 19.73
N LYS A 211 -23.69 26.40 19.15
CA LYS A 211 -24.22 26.83 17.85
C LYS A 211 -23.73 25.90 16.75
N ILE A 212 -24.55 25.67 15.72
CA ILE A 212 -24.19 24.80 14.58
C ILE A 212 -22.91 25.30 13.89
N VAL A 213 -22.72 26.62 13.84
CA VAL A 213 -21.51 27.24 13.31
C VAL A 213 -20.28 26.80 14.09
N ASP A 214 -20.33 26.87 15.43
CA ASP A 214 -19.25 26.44 16.31
C ASP A 214 -18.99 24.93 16.21
N ILE A 215 -20.03 24.11 16.00
CA ILE A 215 -19.88 22.66 15.74
C ILE A 215 -19.10 22.43 14.45
N SER A 216 -19.48 23.10 13.37
CA SER A 216 -18.79 23.01 12.08
C SER A 216 -17.30 23.36 12.22
N GLU A 217 -16.99 24.46 12.91
CA GLU A 217 -15.61 24.90 13.14
C GLU A 217 -14.81 23.89 13.99
N ARG A 218 -15.40 23.37 15.09
CA ARG A 218 -14.79 22.33 15.94
C ARG A 218 -14.49 21.03 15.19
N LEU A 219 -15.24 20.72 14.16
CA LEU A 219 -15.04 19.54 13.32
C LEU A 219 -14.06 19.78 12.16
N GLY A 220 -13.48 20.98 12.05
CA GLY A 220 -12.49 21.31 11.03
C GLY A 220 -13.09 21.68 9.67
N TYR A 221 -14.33 22.16 9.64
CA TYR A 221 -14.95 22.73 8.45
C TYR A 221 -14.86 24.26 8.49
N THR A 222 -14.22 24.84 7.47
CA THR A 222 -14.17 26.29 7.28
C THR A 222 -15.45 26.84 6.65
N ASP A 223 -16.16 26.02 5.87
CA ASP A 223 -17.43 26.37 5.24
C ASP A 223 -18.60 25.62 5.91
N ASN A 224 -19.46 26.40 6.59
CA ASN A 224 -20.65 25.90 7.27
C ASN A 224 -21.73 25.36 6.32
N HIS A 225 -21.86 25.92 5.12
CA HIS A 225 -22.78 25.42 4.11
C HIS A 225 -22.31 24.06 3.59
N TYR A 226 -21.00 23.91 3.39
CA TYR A 226 -20.42 22.62 3.01
C TYR A 226 -20.63 21.56 4.12
N PHE A 227 -20.34 21.89 5.38
CA PHE A 227 -20.64 21.00 6.52
C PHE A 227 -22.11 20.55 6.51
N SER A 228 -23.04 21.50 6.40
CA SER A 228 -24.48 21.21 6.39
C SER A 228 -24.89 20.31 5.21
N LYS A 229 -24.27 20.48 4.05
CA LYS A 229 -24.50 19.64 2.86
C LYS A 229 -23.98 18.22 3.07
N VAL A 230 -22.78 18.07 3.62
CA VAL A 230 -22.17 16.77 3.94
C VAL A 230 -23.01 16.04 5.00
N PHE A 231 -23.39 16.73 6.08
CA PHE A 231 -24.23 16.17 7.13
C PHE A 231 -25.59 15.69 6.59
N ARG A 232 -26.24 16.50 5.75
CA ARG A 232 -27.50 16.09 5.09
C ARG A 232 -27.32 14.90 4.16
N ARG A 233 -26.22 14.81 3.43
CA ARG A 233 -25.92 13.63 2.60
C ARG A 233 -25.77 12.37 3.45
N TYR A 234 -25.18 12.50 4.64
CA TYR A 234 -24.89 11.37 5.52
C TYR A 234 -26.14 10.89 6.30
N TYR A 235 -26.92 11.82 6.87
CA TYR A 235 -28.04 11.50 7.75
C TYR A 235 -29.44 11.79 7.17
N GLY A 236 -29.52 12.28 5.93
CA GLY A 236 -30.78 12.60 5.24
C GLY A 236 -31.45 13.91 5.66
N VAL A 237 -30.99 14.56 6.73
CA VAL A 237 -31.57 15.81 7.28
C VAL A 237 -30.47 16.84 7.58
N SER A 238 -30.79 18.13 7.64
CA SER A 238 -29.79 19.14 8.03
C SER A 238 -29.44 19.05 9.53
N PRO A 239 -28.28 19.60 9.97
CA PRO A 239 -27.93 19.65 11.39
C PRO A 239 -29.01 20.28 12.27
N SER A 240 -29.63 21.38 11.81
CA SER A 240 -30.72 22.04 12.55
C SER A 240 -31.97 21.17 12.66
N GLN A 241 -32.33 20.48 11.57
CA GLN A 241 -33.47 19.55 11.55
C GLN A 241 -33.22 18.36 12.46
N TYR A 242 -32.00 17.81 12.44
CA TYR A 242 -31.58 16.74 13.33
C TYR A 242 -31.70 17.17 14.78
N ARG A 243 -31.11 18.31 15.17
CA ARG A 243 -31.20 18.85 16.53
C ARG A 243 -32.65 19.01 16.98
N ALA A 244 -33.50 19.65 16.19
CA ALA A 244 -34.90 19.86 16.55
C ALA A 244 -35.66 18.54 16.84
N LYS A 245 -35.33 17.46 16.12
CA LYS A 245 -35.96 16.15 16.28
C LYS A 245 -35.53 15.43 17.58
N TYR A 246 -34.28 15.58 18.01
CA TYR A 246 -33.73 14.81 19.14
C TYR A 246 -33.64 15.59 20.46
N THR A 247 -33.76 16.93 20.42
CA THR A 247 -33.79 17.76 21.64
C THR A 247 -35.20 17.91 22.24
N CYS A 248 -36.26 17.53 21.51
CA CYS A 248 -37.66 17.56 21.99
C CYS A 248 -38.09 16.31 22.78
N THR A 249 -37.14 15.48 23.23
CA THR A 249 -37.42 14.18 23.88
C THR A 249 -37.24 14.18 25.40
N PHE A 250 -37.21 15.36 26.04
CA PHE A 250 -37.18 15.50 27.49
C PHE A 250 -38.30 16.42 27.99
#